data_AF-A0A2N2CDW9-F1
#
_entry.id   AF-A0A2N2CDW9-F1
#
_cell.length_a   1.000
_cell.length_b   1.000
_cell.length_c   1.000
_cell.angle_alpha   90.00
_cell.angle_beta   90.00
_cell.angle_gamma   90.00
#
_symmetry.space_group_name_H-M   'P 1'
#
loop_
_entity.id
_entity.type
_entity.pdbx_description
1 polymer ?
#
loop_
_entity_poly.entity_id
_entity_poly.type
_entity_poly.pdbx_seq_one_letter_code
_entity_poly.pdbx_strand_id
1 'polypeptide(L)'
;MKQRKNKPSRQYLKQQNRAGYMFFMPWLIGFLVFTLFPFIYTVYLSFHKVNLNVLGWTTIFNGIDNYVTAFLRNPDFTPALIQFFLTELIYVPTILIISFILALLLNGKFRFRTVFRIIYFLPVIVISGSVMNQLMSSGNVQVGNVRRIFVYQIIESYSPQLADVIVFLFNNFALVLWFTGIPIVLFLSGLQKINTALYEAAQIDGATSWQILWKITMPIIRPIVLVAAVFTVVSLGMFPINPVYGMIQTAIFDTVGGLGVASSYAWIYSMTILLLIAMIYVVLKDHSKDEYVINIRQQQAERLLKQVKKDQRRSKLHGLLDKKAGEKHEKQ
;
A
#
# COMPACT_ATOMS: atom_id res chain seq x y z
N MET A 1 3.26 48.82 3.32
CA MET A 1 3.22 48.67 1.84
C MET A 1 3.22 47.18 1.48
N LYS A 2 2.14 46.65 0.88
CA LYS A 2 2.08 45.25 0.41
C LYS A 2 2.78 45.14 -0.95
N GLN A 3 3.91 44.45 -1.03
CA GLN A 3 4.56 44.15 -2.30
C GLN A 3 3.62 43.30 -3.17
N ARG A 4 3.19 43.85 -4.32
CA ARG A 4 2.49 43.09 -5.36
C ARG A 4 3.50 42.12 -5.97
N LYS A 5 3.39 40.82 -5.64
CA LYS A 5 4.10 39.75 -6.38
C LYS A 5 3.60 39.76 -7.82
N ASN A 6 4.41 40.31 -8.73
CA ASN A 6 4.13 40.24 -10.17
C ASN A 6 4.03 38.78 -10.59
N LYS A 7 2.90 38.39 -11.18
CA LYS A 7 2.72 37.02 -11.71
C LYS A 7 3.74 36.80 -12.83
N PRO A 8 4.46 35.66 -12.85
CA PRO A 8 5.44 35.38 -13.88
C PRO A 8 4.80 35.41 -15.27
N SER A 9 5.54 35.92 -16.26
CA SER A 9 5.05 36.02 -17.63
C SER A 9 4.73 34.63 -18.20
N ARG A 10 3.71 34.55 -19.06
CA ARG A 10 3.27 33.27 -19.68
C ARG A 10 4.39 32.58 -20.48
N GLN A 11 5.35 33.35 -20.97
CA GLN A 11 6.56 32.86 -21.65
C GLN A 11 7.56 32.24 -20.67
N TYR A 12 7.80 32.87 -19.52
CA TYR A 12 8.65 32.31 -18.45
C TYR A 12 8.13 30.97 -17.95
N LEU A 13 6.81 30.85 -17.74
CA LEU A 13 6.17 29.59 -17.36
C LEU A 13 6.34 28.49 -18.42
N LYS A 14 6.22 28.83 -19.71
CA LYS A 14 6.44 27.87 -20.81
C LYS A 14 7.88 27.40 -20.91
N GLN A 15 8.84 28.29 -20.71
CA GLN A 15 10.28 27.97 -20.76
C GLN A 15 10.70 27.12 -19.56
N GLN A 16 10.21 27.44 -18.36
CA GLN A 16 10.41 26.65 -17.15
C GLN A 16 9.81 25.23 -17.28
N ASN A 17 8.62 25.10 -17.85
CA ASN A 17 8.00 23.79 -18.09
C ASN A 17 8.80 22.94 -19.09
N ARG A 18 9.34 23.54 -20.17
CA ARG A 18 10.19 22.81 -21.13
C ARG A 18 11.46 22.27 -20.48
N ALA A 19 12.13 23.08 -19.66
CA ALA A 19 13.30 22.63 -18.91
C ALA A 19 12.94 21.50 -17.94
N GLY A 20 11.80 21.60 -17.25
CA GLY A 20 11.29 20.53 -16.38
C GLY A 20 11.01 19.22 -17.13
N TYR A 21 10.38 19.30 -18.31
CA TYR A 21 10.13 18.12 -19.13
C TYR A 21 11.43 17.49 -19.65
N MET A 22 12.38 18.28 -20.16
CA MET A 22 13.67 17.77 -20.63
C MET A 22 14.46 17.08 -19.52
N PHE A 23 14.42 17.61 -18.29
CA PHE A 23 15.07 16.98 -17.14
C PHE A 23 14.41 15.65 -16.74
N PHE A 24 13.10 15.53 -16.93
CA PHE A 24 12.34 14.32 -16.64
C PHE A 24 12.41 13.26 -17.76
N MET A 25 12.70 13.66 -19.01
CA MET A 25 12.71 12.76 -20.16
C MET A 25 13.62 11.52 -19.99
N PRO A 26 14.87 11.62 -19.51
CA PRO A 26 15.72 10.43 -19.35
C PRO A 26 15.13 9.37 -18.41
N TRP A 27 14.54 9.80 -17.29
CA TRP A 27 13.84 8.89 -16.37
C TRP A 27 12.58 8.30 -17.03
N LEU A 28 11.80 9.11 -17.73
CA LEU A 28 10.58 8.67 -18.40
C LEU A 28 10.88 7.64 -19.51
N ILE A 29 11.90 7.90 -20.33
CA ILE A 29 12.36 6.97 -21.37
C ILE A 29 12.80 5.66 -20.73
N GLY A 30 13.61 5.72 -19.67
CA GLY A 30 14.04 4.53 -18.92
C GLY A 30 12.84 3.73 -18.38
N PHE A 31 11.88 4.40 -17.75
CA PHE A 31 10.66 3.76 -17.26
C PHE A 31 9.84 3.10 -18.40
N LEU A 32 9.66 3.79 -19.52
CA LEU A 32 8.89 3.26 -20.65
C LEU A 32 9.56 2.01 -21.25
N VAL A 33 10.88 2.05 -21.47
CA VAL A 33 11.62 0.98 -22.13
C VAL A 33 11.88 -0.21 -21.21
N PHE A 34 12.26 0.04 -19.96
CA PHE A 34 12.73 -1.02 -19.04
C PHE A 34 11.68 -1.47 -18.03
N THR A 35 10.56 -0.76 -17.88
CA THR A 35 9.50 -1.14 -16.94
C THR A 35 8.17 -1.34 -17.64
N LEU A 36 7.65 -0.31 -18.32
CA LEU A 36 6.32 -0.37 -18.90
C LEU A 36 6.26 -1.33 -20.10
N PHE A 37 7.26 -1.31 -20.98
CA PHE A 37 7.29 -2.19 -22.15
C PHE A 37 7.35 -3.68 -21.76
N PRO A 38 8.28 -4.16 -20.91
CA PRO A 38 8.29 -5.56 -20.47
C PRO A 38 7.00 -5.95 -19.74
N PHE A 39 6.43 -5.04 -18.95
CA PHE A 39 5.15 -5.27 -18.26
C PHE A 39 3.98 -5.43 -19.24
N ILE A 40 3.87 -4.59 -20.27
CA ILE A 40 2.84 -4.77 -21.31
C ILE A 40 3.11 -6.06 -22.11
N TYR A 41 4.38 -6.36 -22.37
CA TYR A 41 4.77 -7.56 -23.10
C TYR A 41 4.42 -8.85 -22.33
N THR A 42 4.50 -8.87 -20.99
CA THR A 42 4.01 -10.02 -20.21
C THR A 42 2.49 -10.17 -20.29
N VAL A 43 1.71 -9.08 -20.43
CA VAL A 43 0.26 -9.20 -20.76
C VAL A 43 0.12 -9.88 -22.11
N TYR A 44 0.87 -9.42 -23.11
CA TYR A 44 0.80 -9.99 -24.44
C TYR A 44 1.11 -11.49 -24.43
N LEU A 45 2.19 -11.90 -23.76
CA LEU A 45 2.57 -13.32 -23.66
C LEU A 45 1.54 -14.18 -22.91
N SER A 46 0.78 -13.62 -21.95
CA SER A 46 -0.23 -14.41 -21.22
C SER A 46 -1.37 -14.93 -22.10
N PHE A 47 -1.61 -14.30 -23.26
CA PHE A 47 -2.59 -14.76 -24.27
C PHE A 47 -1.97 -15.56 -25.43
N HIS A 48 -0.68 -15.87 -25.34
CA HIS A 48 0.05 -16.61 -26.37
C HIS A 48 0.68 -17.88 -25.80
N LYS A 49 0.71 -18.94 -26.63
CA LYS A 49 1.56 -20.09 -26.42
C LYS A 49 2.96 -19.75 -26.95
N VAL A 50 3.95 -19.84 -26.08
CA VAL A 50 5.33 -19.44 -26.39
C VAL A 50 6.21 -20.68 -26.37
N ASN A 51 6.69 -21.12 -27.53
CA ASN A 51 7.58 -22.28 -27.62
C ASN A 51 8.97 -21.84 -28.04
N LEU A 52 9.99 -22.42 -27.41
CA LEU A 52 11.38 -22.26 -27.80
C LEU A 52 11.76 -23.37 -28.78
N ASN A 53 12.02 -22.99 -30.03
CA ASN A 53 12.53 -23.89 -31.07
C ASN A 53 14.00 -23.57 -31.37
N VAL A 54 14.64 -24.40 -32.20
CA VAL A 54 16.04 -24.20 -32.65
C VAL A 54 16.25 -22.85 -33.35
N LEU A 55 15.19 -22.30 -33.97
CA LEU A 55 15.19 -21.02 -34.68
C LEU A 55 14.87 -19.81 -33.78
N GLY A 56 14.62 -20.03 -32.48
CA GLY A 56 14.24 -19.01 -31.51
C GLY A 56 12.81 -19.16 -31.00
N TRP A 57 12.26 -18.07 -30.47
CA TRP A 57 10.93 -18.04 -29.86
C TRP A 57 9.83 -17.98 -30.91
N THR A 58 8.86 -18.88 -30.80
CA THR A 58 7.63 -18.86 -31.61
C THR A 58 6.44 -18.55 -30.71
N THR A 59 5.64 -17.56 -31.08
CA THR A 59 4.46 -17.12 -30.33
C THR A 59 3.21 -17.40 -31.16
N ILE A 60 2.27 -18.17 -30.59
CA ILE A 60 1.02 -18.54 -31.23
C ILE A 60 -0.11 -18.04 -30.35
N PHE A 61 -1.02 -17.22 -30.87
CA PHE A 61 -2.16 -16.73 -30.10
C PHE A 61 -3.08 -17.91 -29.73
N ASN A 62 -3.28 -18.15 -28.44
CA ASN A 62 -4.15 -19.22 -27.91
C ASN A 62 -5.28 -18.67 -27.03
N GLY A 63 -5.51 -17.35 -27.06
CA GLY A 63 -6.59 -16.72 -26.29
C GLY A 63 -6.39 -16.89 -24.79
N ILE A 64 -7.41 -17.40 -24.09
CA ILE A 64 -7.39 -17.56 -22.63
C ILE A 64 -6.88 -18.94 -22.16
N ASP A 65 -6.35 -19.77 -23.05
CA ASP A 65 -5.97 -21.16 -22.75
C ASP A 65 -4.93 -21.29 -21.63
N ASN A 66 -4.02 -20.32 -21.49
CA ASN A 66 -3.06 -20.27 -20.37
C ASN A 66 -3.77 -20.04 -19.02
N TYR A 67 -4.81 -19.21 -18.98
CA TYR A 67 -5.62 -18.99 -17.77
C TYR A 67 -6.48 -20.21 -17.43
N VAL A 68 -7.03 -20.89 -18.45
CA VAL A 68 -7.70 -22.18 -18.28
C VAL A 68 -6.73 -23.22 -17.72
N THR A 69 -5.51 -23.24 -18.24
CA THR A 69 -4.45 -24.13 -17.74
C THR A 69 -4.14 -23.84 -16.27
N ALA A 70 -4.02 -22.56 -15.91
CA ALA A 70 -3.78 -22.16 -14.53
C ALA A 70 -4.86 -22.64 -13.55
N PHE A 71 -6.14 -22.41 -13.85
CA PHE A 71 -7.21 -22.70 -12.89
C PHE A 71 -7.78 -24.12 -12.98
N LEU A 72 -7.81 -24.72 -14.17
CA LEU A 72 -8.53 -25.98 -14.42
C LEU A 72 -7.61 -27.17 -14.72
N ARG A 73 -6.39 -26.94 -15.23
CA ARG A 73 -5.46 -28.04 -15.61
C ARG A 73 -4.31 -28.21 -14.63
N ASN A 74 -3.93 -27.17 -13.91
CA ASN A 74 -2.92 -27.24 -12.86
C ASN A 74 -3.58 -27.41 -11.48
N PRO A 75 -3.50 -28.60 -10.87
CA PRO A 75 -4.12 -28.85 -9.56
C PRO A 75 -3.44 -28.08 -8.42
N ASP A 76 -2.18 -27.65 -8.59
CA ASP A 76 -1.40 -27.02 -7.53
C ASP A 76 -1.56 -25.49 -7.49
N PHE A 77 -1.88 -24.87 -8.64
CA PHE A 77 -1.90 -23.42 -8.76
C PHE A 77 -2.96 -22.74 -7.89
N THR A 78 -4.21 -23.24 -7.92
CA THR A 78 -5.29 -22.67 -7.12
C THR A 78 -5.05 -22.81 -5.61
N PRO A 79 -4.66 -24.00 -5.09
CA PRO A 79 -4.24 -24.15 -3.71
C PRO A 79 -3.07 -23.22 -3.32
N ALA A 80 -2.05 -23.07 -4.17
CA ALA A 80 -0.93 -22.17 -3.91
C ALA A 80 -1.37 -20.70 -3.81
N LEU A 81 -2.29 -20.26 -4.67
CA LEU A 81 -2.84 -18.90 -4.64
C LEU A 81 -3.64 -18.64 -3.36
N ILE A 82 -4.47 -19.60 -2.94
CA ILE A 82 -5.22 -19.52 -1.68
C ILE A 82 -4.29 -19.52 -0.48
N GLN A 83 -3.29 -20.40 -0.47
CA GLN A 83 -2.28 -20.47 0.59
C GLN A 83 -1.52 -19.14 0.70
N PHE A 84 -1.10 -18.56 -0.42
CA PHE A 84 -0.47 -17.24 -0.44
C PHE A 84 -1.41 -16.18 0.17
N PHE A 85 -2.65 -16.11 -0.28
CA PHE A 85 -3.62 -15.12 0.19
C PHE A 85 -3.87 -15.22 1.70
N LEU A 86 -4.07 -16.44 2.22
CA LEU A 86 -4.26 -16.68 3.65
C LEU A 86 -2.99 -16.36 4.46
N THR A 87 -1.81 -16.69 3.92
CA THR A 87 -0.52 -16.39 4.58
C THR A 87 -0.30 -14.88 4.70
N GLU A 88 -0.59 -14.12 3.64
CA GLU A 88 -0.52 -12.65 3.64
C GLU A 88 -1.46 -12.05 4.69
N LEU A 89 -2.69 -12.56 4.80
CA LEU A 89 -3.67 -12.08 5.77
C LEU A 89 -3.23 -12.28 7.23
N ILE A 90 -2.36 -13.26 7.49
CA ILE A 90 -1.78 -13.53 8.82
C ILE A 90 -0.48 -12.74 9.04
N TYR A 91 0.41 -12.70 8.04
CA TYR A 91 1.72 -12.07 8.18
C TYR A 91 1.64 -10.55 8.18
N VAL A 92 0.85 -9.93 7.29
CA VAL A 92 0.80 -8.46 7.18
C VAL A 92 0.39 -7.81 8.50
N PRO A 93 -0.73 -8.20 9.16
CA PRO A 93 -1.09 -7.61 10.45
C PRO A 93 -0.05 -7.89 11.54
N THR A 94 0.48 -9.11 11.60
CA THR A 94 1.49 -9.50 12.59
C THR A 94 2.76 -8.66 12.46
N ILE A 95 3.28 -8.50 11.24
CA ILE A 95 4.45 -7.67 10.95
C ILE A 95 4.18 -6.21 11.33
N LEU A 96 3.03 -5.65 10.94
CA LEU A 96 2.69 -4.27 11.27
C LEU A 96 2.59 -4.03 12.78
N ILE A 97 1.98 -4.94 13.52
CA ILE A 97 1.84 -4.84 14.98
C ILE A 97 3.23 -4.89 15.64
N ILE A 98 4.05 -5.88 15.27
CA ILE A 98 5.40 -6.03 15.84
C ILE A 98 6.28 -4.83 15.47
N SER A 99 6.25 -4.41 14.20
CA SER A 99 6.96 -3.22 13.75
C SER A 99 6.53 -1.95 14.47
N PHE A 100 5.24 -1.79 14.74
CA PHE A 100 4.73 -0.64 15.47
C PHE A 100 5.20 -0.63 16.93
N ILE A 101 5.13 -1.78 17.61
CA ILE A 101 5.64 -1.94 18.98
C ILE A 101 7.13 -1.63 19.04
N LEU A 102 7.92 -2.21 18.13
CA LEU A 102 9.36 -1.95 18.04
C LEU A 102 9.64 -0.47 17.73
N ALA A 103 8.87 0.15 16.84
CA ALA A 103 9.01 1.57 16.53
C ALA A 103 8.72 2.45 17.75
N LEU A 104 7.70 2.14 18.56
CA LEU A 104 7.43 2.86 19.82
C LEU A 104 8.60 2.76 20.80
N LEU A 105 9.15 1.55 20.97
CA LEU A 105 10.32 1.32 21.83
C LEU A 105 11.54 2.11 21.34
N LEU A 106 11.81 2.09 20.03
CA LEU A 106 12.94 2.78 19.39
C LEU A 106 12.76 4.30 19.26
N ASN A 107 11.54 4.80 19.41
CA ASN A 107 11.23 6.23 19.47
C ASN A 107 11.54 6.83 20.84
N GLY A 108 11.69 5.99 21.88
CA GLY A 108 12.05 6.40 23.23
C GLY A 108 13.45 7.04 23.34
N LYS A 109 13.64 7.88 24.36
CA LYS A 109 14.94 8.49 24.69
C LYS A 109 15.72 7.55 25.62
N PHE A 110 16.60 6.71 25.08
CA PHE A 110 17.50 5.85 25.86
C PHE A 110 18.93 5.81 25.30
N ARG A 111 19.91 5.53 26.18
CA ARG A 111 21.36 5.74 25.94
C ARG A 111 21.94 4.92 24.77
N PHE A 112 21.38 3.76 24.46
CA PHE A 112 21.87 2.84 23.42
C PHE A 112 21.01 2.77 22.15
N ARG A 113 20.11 3.74 21.93
CA ARG A 113 19.13 3.69 20.82
C ARG A 113 19.73 3.47 19.43
N THR A 114 20.93 3.98 19.17
CA THR A 114 21.61 3.83 17.88
C THR A 114 22.01 2.38 17.63
N VAL A 115 22.49 1.68 18.65
CA VAL A 115 22.88 0.26 18.56
C VAL A 115 21.66 -0.61 18.27
N PHE A 116 20.55 -0.39 18.99
CA PHE A 116 19.32 -1.12 18.74
C PHE A 116 18.78 -0.88 17.32
N ARG A 117 18.80 0.37 16.82
CA ARG A 117 18.46 0.65 15.42
C ARG A 117 19.32 -0.16 14.45
N ILE A 118 20.64 -0.20 14.65
CA ILE A 118 21.54 -0.98 13.78
C ILE A 118 21.17 -2.46 13.79
N ILE A 119 20.93 -3.06 14.95
CA ILE A 119 20.57 -4.49 15.07
C ILE A 119 19.26 -4.79 14.34
N TYR A 120 18.21 -3.98 14.53
CA TYR A 120 16.92 -4.20 13.87
C TYR A 120 16.93 -3.89 12.37
N PHE A 121 17.85 -3.04 11.90
CA PHE A 121 18.01 -2.74 10.47
C PHE A 121 18.96 -3.67 9.75
N LEU A 122 19.82 -4.41 10.47
CA LEU A 122 20.76 -5.35 9.88
C LEU A 122 20.06 -6.41 8.99
N PRO A 123 18.94 -7.04 9.40
CA PRO A 123 18.20 -7.98 8.54
C PRO A 123 17.77 -7.38 7.20
N VAL A 124 17.36 -6.10 7.18
CA VAL A 124 16.93 -5.42 5.96
C VAL A 124 18.09 -5.13 5.02
N ILE A 125 19.29 -4.92 5.55
CA ILE A 125 20.48 -4.63 4.74
C ILE A 125 21.05 -5.92 4.14
N VAL A 126 20.96 -7.04 4.86
CA VAL A 126 21.53 -8.34 4.46
C VAL A 126 20.57 -9.14 3.56
N ILE A 127 19.54 -8.52 2.99
CA ILE A 127 18.57 -9.15 2.06
C ILE A 127 19.30 -9.60 0.78
N SER A 128 19.91 -10.77 0.83
CA SER A 128 20.19 -11.58 -0.34
C SER A 128 19.33 -12.84 -0.25
N GLY A 129 18.61 -13.15 -1.32
CA GLY A 129 17.75 -14.35 -1.36
C GLY A 129 18.51 -15.64 -1.03
N SER A 130 19.82 -15.68 -1.30
CA SER A 130 20.71 -16.78 -0.97
C SER A 130 20.91 -16.98 0.53
N VAL A 131 21.11 -15.91 1.31
CA VAL A 131 21.27 -16.02 2.78
C VAL A 131 19.99 -16.54 3.42
N MET A 132 18.83 -16.07 2.96
CA MET A 132 17.55 -16.57 3.49
C MET A 132 17.31 -18.03 3.11
N ASN A 133 17.60 -18.42 1.86
CA ASN A 133 17.49 -19.83 1.44
C ASN A 133 18.40 -20.73 2.29
N GLN A 134 19.63 -20.29 2.57
CA GLN A 134 20.56 -21.01 3.43
C GLN A 134 20.05 -21.12 4.88
N LEU A 135 19.50 -20.02 5.43
CA LEU A 135 18.91 -20.02 6.77
C LEU A 135 17.73 -20.98 6.86
N MET A 136 16.81 -20.92 5.89
CA MET A 136 15.65 -21.82 5.82
C MET A 136 16.07 -23.28 5.67
N SER A 137 17.01 -23.58 4.76
CA SER A 137 17.49 -24.95 4.53
C SER A 137 18.27 -25.51 5.72
N SER A 138 18.83 -24.64 6.57
CA SER A 138 19.57 -25.07 7.76
C SER A 138 18.69 -25.59 8.89
N GLY A 139 17.36 -25.43 8.83
CA GLY A 139 16.43 -25.84 9.88
C GLY A 139 16.52 -25.02 11.19
N ASN A 140 17.52 -24.14 11.31
CA ASN A 140 17.81 -23.35 12.51
C ASN A 140 16.89 -22.14 12.73
N VAL A 141 15.89 -21.95 11.86
CA VAL A 141 14.94 -20.82 11.94
C VAL A 141 13.75 -21.14 12.87
N GLN A 142 13.58 -22.40 13.27
CA GLN A 142 12.47 -22.84 14.12
C GLN A 142 12.74 -22.51 15.59
N VAL A 143 11.87 -21.70 16.19
CA VAL A 143 11.95 -21.32 17.61
C VAL A 143 11.39 -22.45 18.48
N GLY A 144 12.19 -23.50 18.72
CA GLY A 144 11.86 -24.59 19.65
C GLY A 144 10.54 -25.33 19.36
N ASN A 145 10.22 -26.35 20.15
CA ASN A 145 8.94 -27.06 19.98
C ASN A 145 7.84 -26.38 20.81
N VAL A 146 7.23 -25.34 20.23
CA VAL A 146 6.13 -24.56 20.84
C VAL A 146 4.97 -25.45 21.28
N ARG A 147 4.77 -26.61 20.64
CA ARG A 147 3.70 -27.57 20.99
C ARG A 147 3.85 -28.18 22.39
N ARG A 148 5.04 -28.07 23.01
CA ARG A 148 5.28 -28.55 24.38
C ARG A 148 4.93 -27.54 25.47
N ILE A 149 4.55 -26.31 25.10
CA ILE A 149 4.19 -25.27 26.06
C ILE A 149 2.76 -25.53 26.58
N PHE A 150 2.57 -25.53 27.90
CA PHE A 150 1.27 -25.81 28.53
C PHE A 150 0.13 -24.89 28.02
N VAL A 151 0.42 -23.60 27.84
CA VAL A 151 -0.53 -22.62 27.30
C VAL A 151 -0.95 -22.99 25.87
N TYR A 152 -0.05 -23.54 25.07
CA TYR A 152 -0.37 -23.98 23.71
C TYR A 152 -1.33 -25.17 23.73
N GLN A 153 -1.11 -26.16 24.61
CA GLN A 153 -1.98 -27.34 24.71
C GLN A 153 -3.42 -26.97 25.11
N ILE A 154 -3.58 -25.95 25.96
CA ILE A 154 -4.89 -25.37 26.26
C ILE A 154 -5.52 -24.80 25.00
N ILE A 155 -4.80 -23.94 24.26
CA ILE A 155 -5.33 -23.32 23.04
C ILE A 155 -5.67 -24.37 21.99
N GLU A 156 -4.83 -25.38 21.80
CA GLU A 156 -5.07 -26.52 20.88
C GLU A 156 -6.34 -27.29 21.26
N SER A 157 -6.61 -27.47 22.56
CA SER A 157 -7.83 -28.12 23.03
C SER A 157 -9.11 -27.32 22.78
N TYR A 158 -9.05 -25.98 22.79
CA TYR A 158 -10.22 -25.12 22.60
C TYR A 158 -10.41 -24.66 21.14
N SER A 159 -9.31 -24.39 20.43
CA SER A 159 -9.30 -23.90 19.05
C SER A 159 -8.04 -24.40 18.32
N PRO A 160 -8.11 -25.58 17.68
CA PRO A 160 -7.00 -26.14 16.90
C PRO A 160 -6.51 -25.19 15.80
N GLN A 161 -7.42 -24.47 15.14
CA GLN A 161 -7.06 -23.54 14.06
C GLN A 161 -6.23 -22.36 14.57
N LEU A 162 -6.57 -21.81 15.73
CA LEU A 162 -5.80 -20.72 16.34
C LEU A 162 -4.43 -21.22 16.81
N ALA A 163 -4.38 -22.45 17.35
CA ALA A 163 -3.15 -23.10 17.73
C ALA A 163 -2.20 -23.26 16.53
N ASP A 164 -2.70 -23.72 15.38
CA ASP A 164 -1.90 -23.86 14.16
C ASP A 164 -1.36 -22.51 13.65
N VAL A 165 -2.16 -21.43 13.72
CA VAL A 165 -1.67 -20.07 13.39
C VAL A 165 -0.56 -19.63 14.31
N ILE A 166 -0.66 -19.89 15.62
CA ILE A 166 0.37 -19.56 16.60
C ILE A 166 1.66 -20.33 16.28
N VAL A 167 1.58 -21.66 16.08
CA VAL A 167 2.75 -22.47 15.73
C VAL A 167 3.38 -22.00 14.43
N PHE A 168 2.57 -21.69 13.42
CA PHE A 168 3.04 -21.14 12.16
C PHE A 168 3.82 -19.84 12.36
N LEU A 169 3.28 -18.88 13.12
CA LEU A 169 3.94 -17.60 13.38
C LEU A 169 5.23 -17.77 14.20
N PHE A 170 5.25 -18.65 15.20
CA PHE A 170 6.44 -18.90 16.02
C PHE A 170 7.54 -19.65 15.24
N ASN A 171 7.17 -20.67 14.47
CA ASN A 171 8.12 -21.40 13.63
C ASN A 171 8.77 -20.49 12.58
N ASN A 172 8.05 -19.43 12.17
CA ASN A 172 8.51 -18.45 11.20
C ASN A 172 8.81 -17.08 11.85
N PHE A 173 9.09 -17.03 13.16
CA PHE A 173 9.23 -15.76 13.87
C PHE A 173 10.41 -14.93 13.36
N ALA A 174 11.51 -15.59 12.99
CA ALA A 174 12.66 -14.89 12.42
C ALA A 174 12.30 -14.23 11.07
N LEU A 175 11.45 -14.88 10.26
CA LEU A 175 10.93 -14.30 9.02
C LEU A 175 10.09 -13.06 9.31
N VAL A 176 9.16 -13.17 10.26
CA VAL A 176 8.33 -12.04 10.68
C VAL A 176 9.22 -10.86 11.09
N LEU A 177 10.21 -11.09 11.96
CA LEU A 177 11.17 -10.05 12.35
C LEU A 177 11.97 -9.50 11.15
N TRP A 178 12.33 -10.34 10.19
CA TRP A 178 13.07 -9.93 8.99
C TRP A 178 12.31 -8.88 8.17
N PHE A 179 10.99 -9.05 8.02
CA PHE A 179 10.13 -8.12 7.29
C PHE A 179 9.72 -6.88 8.11
N THR A 180 10.05 -6.81 9.39
CA THR A 180 9.65 -5.66 10.23
C THR A 180 10.42 -4.38 9.94
N GLY A 181 11.61 -4.45 9.35
CA GLY A 181 12.53 -3.31 9.34
C GLY A 181 12.07 -2.11 8.51
N ILE A 182 11.55 -2.29 7.28
CA ILE A 182 10.99 -1.16 6.50
C ILE A 182 9.79 -0.54 7.23
N PRO A 183 8.77 -1.31 7.67
CA PRO A 183 7.68 -0.76 8.45
C PRO A 183 8.12 -0.04 9.74
N ILE A 184 9.17 -0.50 10.44
CA ILE A 184 9.73 0.21 11.61
C ILE A 184 10.23 1.60 11.21
N VAL A 185 10.96 1.74 10.10
CA VAL A 185 11.42 3.07 9.62
C VAL A 185 10.23 3.97 9.33
N LEU A 186 9.22 3.43 8.64
CA LEU A 186 8.02 4.17 8.28
C LEU A 186 7.29 4.66 9.53
N PHE A 187 7.01 3.78 10.50
CA PHE A 187 6.38 4.15 11.76
C PHE A 187 7.21 5.16 12.55
N LEU A 188 8.52 4.96 12.64
CA LEU A 188 9.41 5.89 13.33
C LEU A 188 9.38 7.29 12.70
N SER A 189 9.40 7.36 11.37
CA SER A 189 9.28 8.63 10.63
C SER A 189 7.94 9.33 10.88
N GLY A 190 6.89 8.55 11.17
CA GLY A 190 5.56 9.05 11.53
C GLY A 190 5.48 9.56 12.94
N LEU A 191 5.91 8.75 13.89
CA LEU A 191 5.91 9.06 15.32
C LEU A 191 6.73 10.31 15.61
N GLN A 192 7.87 10.49 14.93
CA GLN A 192 8.74 11.66 15.09
C GLN A 192 8.15 12.96 14.52
N LYS A 193 7.16 12.89 13.62
CA LYS A 193 6.48 14.07 13.06
C LYS A 193 5.36 14.60 13.96
N ILE A 194 4.96 13.84 14.99
CA ILE A 194 3.88 14.25 15.90
C ILE A 194 4.43 15.35 16.81
N ASN A 195 3.72 16.49 16.86
CA ASN A 195 4.09 17.60 17.73
C ASN A 195 4.02 17.15 19.21
N THR A 196 5.13 17.35 19.95
CA THR A 196 5.22 17.01 21.38
C THR A 196 4.19 17.75 22.23
N ALA A 197 3.77 18.95 21.82
CA ALA A 197 2.75 19.73 22.52
C ALA A 197 1.40 19.00 22.62
N LEU A 198 1.06 18.12 21.66
CA LEU A 198 -0.16 17.31 21.73
C LEU A 198 -0.11 16.28 22.86
N TYR A 199 1.08 15.71 23.09
CA TYR A 199 1.29 14.76 24.17
C TYR A 199 1.29 15.45 25.54
N GLU A 200 1.94 16.60 25.64
CA GLU A 200 1.98 17.40 26.88
C GLU A 200 0.60 17.92 27.27
N ALA A 201 -0.17 18.45 26.31
CA ALA A 201 -1.54 18.89 26.56
C ALA A 201 -2.44 17.75 27.05
N ALA A 202 -2.36 16.57 26.41
CA ALA A 202 -3.14 15.41 26.83
C ALA A 202 -2.75 14.92 28.23
N GLN A 203 -1.47 15.00 28.60
CA GLN A 203 -1.00 14.65 29.95
C GLN A 203 -1.49 15.65 31.00
N ILE A 204 -1.54 16.95 30.68
CA ILE A 204 -2.13 17.98 31.55
C ILE A 204 -3.62 17.72 31.78
N ASP A 205 -4.35 17.26 30.75
CA ASP A 205 -5.76 16.86 30.83
C ASP A 205 -5.97 15.49 31.53
N GLY A 206 -4.91 14.88 32.07
CA GLY A 206 -4.98 13.61 32.81
C GLY A 206 -5.14 12.37 31.93
N ALA A 207 -4.87 12.45 30.63
CA ALA A 207 -4.96 11.31 29.74
C ALA A 207 -3.83 10.30 30.01
N THR A 208 -4.21 9.03 30.15
CA THR A 208 -3.26 7.91 30.29
C THR A 208 -2.51 7.62 28.99
N SER A 209 -1.33 7.01 29.06
CA SER A 209 -0.55 6.62 27.86
C SER A 209 -1.33 5.74 26.89
N TRP A 210 -2.23 4.88 27.40
CA TRP A 210 -3.11 4.05 26.57
C TRP A 210 -4.16 4.87 25.83
N GLN A 211 -4.76 5.86 26.48
CA GLN A 211 -5.69 6.80 25.84
C GLN A 211 -4.97 7.65 24.78
N ILE A 212 -3.78 8.14 25.10
CA ILE A 212 -2.92 8.89 24.17
C ILE A 212 -2.61 8.03 22.93
N LEU A 213 -2.22 6.77 23.12
CA LEU A 213 -1.92 5.85 22.03
C LEU A 213 -3.09 5.72 21.05
N TRP A 214 -4.29 5.40 21.56
CA TRP A 214 -5.44 5.12 20.70
C TRP A 214 -6.16 6.38 20.19
N LYS A 215 -6.15 7.49 20.93
CA LYS A 215 -6.89 8.72 20.57
C LYS A 215 -6.03 9.77 19.86
N ILE A 216 -4.71 9.74 20.03
CA ILE A 216 -3.79 10.73 19.44
C ILE A 216 -2.84 10.04 18.47
N THR A 217 -2.05 9.08 18.95
CA THR A 217 -0.98 8.48 18.14
C THR A 217 -1.53 7.70 16.95
N MET A 218 -2.39 6.70 17.19
CA MET A 218 -2.95 5.81 16.15
C MET A 218 -3.70 6.57 15.04
N PRO A 219 -4.58 7.55 15.33
CA PRO A 219 -5.24 8.34 14.29
C PRO A 219 -4.27 9.17 13.44
N ILE A 220 -3.25 9.79 14.07
CA ILE A 220 -2.29 10.64 13.35
C ILE A 220 -1.40 9.79 12.43
N ILE A 221 -0.96 8.61 12.87
CA ILE A 221 -0.09 7.74 12.07
C ILE A 221 -0.87 6.82 11.11
N ARG A 222 -2.20 6.82 11.12
CA ARG A 222 -3.03 5.95 10.26
C ARG A 222 -2.62 5.97 8.77
N PRO A 223 -2.31 7.13 8.14
CA PRO A 223 -1.80 7.14 6.76
C PRO A 223 -0.49 6.38 6.58
N ILE A 224 0.35 6.35 7.62
CA ILE A 224 1.63 5.67 7.64
C ILE A 224 1.44 4.16 7.86
N VAL A 225 0.45 3.75 8.67
CA VAL A 225 0.03 2.34 8.77
C VAL A 225 -0.35 1.81 7.39
N LEU A 226 -1.10 2.59 6.60
CA LEU A 226 -1.50 2.20 5.24
C LEU A 226 -0.30 2.04 4.31
N VAL A 227 0.61 3.03 4.31
CA VAL A 227 1.84 2.94 3.50
C VAL A 227 2.69 1.74 3.93
N ALA A 228 2.86 1.52 5.23
CA ALA A 228 3.59 0.38 5.76
C ALA A 228 2.94 -0.95 5.34
N ALA A 229 1.61 -1.06 5.42
CA ALA A 229 0.87 -2.26 5.03
C ALA A 229 1.06 -2.58 3.54
N VAL A 230 0.94 -1.58 2.66
CA VAL A 230 1.17 -1.76 1.22
C VAL A 230 2.60 -2.22 0.95
N PHE A 231 3.59 -1.62 1.61
CA PHE A 231 4.98 -2.05 1.50
C PHE A 231 5.18 -3.49 1.96
N THR A 232 4.57 -3.89 3.09
CA THR A 232 4.68 -5.26 3.62
C THR A 232 4.10 -6.27 2.64
N VAL A 233 2.89 -6.04 2.11
CA VAL A 233 2.24 -6.93 1.12
C VAL A 233 3.12 -7.11 -0.12
N VAL A 234 3.62 -6.00 -0.69
CA VAL A 234 4.48 -6.07 -1.88
C VAL A 234 5.79 -6.78 -1.57
N SER A 235 6.39 -6.52 -0.40
CA SER A 235 7.69 -7.11 -0.01
C SER A 235 7.58 -8.62 0.21
N LEU A 236 6.53 -9.09 0.89
CA LEU A 236 6.24 -10.51 1.05
C LEU A 236 5.96 -11.17 -0.31
N GLY A 237 5.19 -10.48 -1.16
CA GLY A 237 4.84 -10.98 -2.47
C GLY A 237 6.01 -11.11 -3.46
N MET A 238 7.11 -10.40 -3.25
CA MET A 238 8.32 -10.54 -4.07
C MET A 238 9.27 -11.63 -3.57
N PHE A 239 8.99 -12.24 -2.43
CA PHE A 239 9.93 -13.13 -1.77
C PHE A 239 9.75 -14.60 -2.23
N PRO A 240 10.83 -15.35 -2.46
CA PRO A 240 10.78 -16.74 -2.95
C PRO A 240 10.19 -17.78 -1.97
N ILE A 241 9.63 -17.33 -0.83
CA ILE A 241 8.86 -18.17 0.09
C ILE A 241 7.45 -18.44 -0.47
N ASN A 242 6.97 -17.59 -1.39
CA ASN A 242 5.66 -17.74 -1.96
C ASN A 242 5.61 -18.91 -2.97
N PRO A 243 4.72 -19.90 -2.78
CA PRO A 243 4.57 -21.01 -3.72
C PRO A 243 4.21 -20.56 -5.14
N VAL A 244 3.41 -19.49 -5.29
CA VAL A 244 3.04 -18.94 -6.62
C VAL A 244 4.25 -18.33 -7.31
N TYR A 245 5.13 -17.65 -6.57
CA TYR A 245 6.38 -17.12 -7.12
C TYR A 245 7.29 -18.25 -7.60
N GLY A 246 7.40 -19.34 -6.83
CA GLY A 246 8.12 -20.54 -7.22
C GLY A 246 7.57 -21.16 -8.51
N MET A 247 6.24 -21.26 -8.65
CA MET A 247 5.60 -21.76 -9.87
C MET A 247 5.90 -20.88 -11.09
N ILE A 248 5.90 -19.55 -10.93
CA ILE A 248 6.28 -18.61 -12.00
C ILE A 248 7.73 -18.87 -12.41
N GLN A 249 8.67 -18.98 -11.46
CA GLN A 249 10.07 -19.24 -11.76
C GLN A 249 10.27 -20.55 -12.50
N THR A 250 9.62 -21.63 -12.06
CA THR A 250 9.71 -22.94 -12.73
C THR A 250 9.13 -22.87 -14.15
N ALA A 251 7.98 -22.22 -14.34
CA ALA A 251 7.33 -22.12 -15.65
C ALA A 251 8.13 -21.26 -16.65
N ILE A 252 8.92 -20.28 -16.20
CA ILE A 252 9.78 -19.46 -17.09
C ILE A 252 10.81 -20.31 -17.84
N PHE A 253 11.29 -21.40 -17.22
CA PHE A 253 12.31 -22.28 -17.81
C PHE A 253 11.72 -23.44 -18.62
N ASP A 254 10.39 -23.56 -18.69
CA ASP A 254 9.75 -24.55 -19.54
C ASP A 254 9.75 -24.07 -21.01
N THR A 255 10.39 -24.85 -21.87
CA THR A 255 10.59 -24.54 -23.29
C THR A 255 9.33 -24.71 -24.13
N VAL A 256 8.30 -25.38 -23.62
CA VAL A 256 7.07 -25.70 -24.35
C VAL A 256 5.86 -24.99 -23.72
N GLY A 257 5.63 -23.73 -24.11
CA GLY A 257 4.51 -22.94 -23.61
C GLY A 257 4.76 -22.27 -22.26
N GLY A 258 5.89 -22.56 -21.61
CA GLY A 258 6.23 -22.12 -20.26
C GLY A 258 6.13 -20.61 -20.05
N LEU A 259 6.68 -19.79 -20.94
CA LEU A 259 6.61 -18.33 -20.81
C LEU A 259 5.16 -17.79 -20.86
N GLY A 260 4.28 -18.41 -21.66
CA GLY A 260 2.87 -18.01 -21.71
C GLY A 260 2.15 -18.34 -20.41
N VAL A 261 2.38 -19.54 -19.89
CA VAL A 261 1.84 -20.01 -18.59
C VAL A 261 2.40 -19.18 -17.44
N ALA A 262 3.71 -18.96 -17.37
CA ALA A 262 4.36 -18.12 -16.36
C ALA A 262 3.81 -16.69 -16.36
N SER A 263 3.62 -16.12 -17.55
CA SER A 263 3.01 -14.79 -17.69
C SER A 263 1.58 -14.79 -17.13
N SER A 264 0.77 -15.82 -17.44
CA SER A 264 -0.60 -15.93 -16.89
C SER A 264 -0.60 -16.05 -15.36
N TYR A 265 0.31 -16.83 -14.77
CA TYR A 265 0.48 -16.94 -13.33
C TYR A 265 0.85 -15.59 -12.71
N ALA A 266 1.83 -14.88 -13.29
CA ALA A 266 2.26 -13.57 -12.82
C ALA A 266 1.12 -12.52 -12.84
N TRP A 267 0.23 -12.57 -13.84
CA TRP A 267 -0.92 -11.67 -13.91
C TRP A 267 -1.98 -11.97 -12.87
N ILE A 268 -2.38 -13.24 -12.74
CA ILE A 268 -3.32 -13.66 -11.70
C ILE A 268 -2.76 -13.29 -10.32
N TYR A 269 -1.49 -13.58 -10.10
CA TYR A 269 -0.79 -13.26 -8.87
C TYR A 269 -0.75 -11.75 -8.57
N SER A 270 -0.45 -10.92 -9.57
CA SER A 270 -0.48 -9.46 -9.44
C SER A 270 -1.88 -8.93 -9.10
N MET A 271 -2.93 -9.51 -9.69
CA MET A 271 -4.31 -9.15 -9.34
C MET A 271 -4.65 -9.53 -7.91
N THR A 272 -4.18 -10.67 -7.41
CA THR A 272 -4.36 -11.08 -6.00
C THR A 272 -3.68 -10.08 -5.05
N ILE A 273 -2.46 -9.63 -5.36
CA ILE A 273 -1.77 -8.58 -4.59
C ILE A 273 -2.55 -7.27 -4.61
N LEU A 274 -3.04 -6.84 -5.78
CA LEU A 274 -3.83 -5.62 -5.89
C LEU A 274 -5.15 -5.71 -5.10
N LEU A 275 -5.78 -6.88 -5.09
CA LEU A 275 -6.97 -7.15 -4.29
C LEU A 275 -6.67 -7.06 -2.78
N LEU A 276 -5.55 -7.64 -2.32
CA LEU A 276 -5.10 -7.50 -0.93
C LEU A 276 -4.84 -6.04 -0.56
N ILE A 277 -4.16 -5.28 -1.43
CA ILE A 277 -3.91 -3.85 -1.24
C ILE A 277 -5.22 -3.07 -1.18
N ALA A 278 -6.17 -3.36 -2.07
CA ALA A 278 -7.48 -2.72 -2.08
C ALA A 278 -8.27 -3.04 -0.80
N MET A 279 -8.24 -4.29 -0.34
CA MET A 279 -8.86 -4.70 0.92
C MET A 279 -8.26 -3.94 2.12
N ILE A 280 -6.93 -3.89 2.20
CA ILE A 280 -6.22 -3.14 3.25
C ILE A 280 -6.54 -1.65 3.19
N TYR A 281 -6.58 -1.08 1.98
CA TYR A 281 -6.97 0.32 1.79
C TYR A 281 -8.38 0.55 2.34
N VAL A 282 -9.36 -0.30 2.03
CA VAL A 282 -10.73 -0.17 2.53
C VAL A 282 -10.77 -0.25 4.07
N VAL A 283 -10.07 -1.20 4.67
CA VAL A 283 -10.00 -1.37 6.14
C VAL A 283 -9.33 -0.16 6.82
N LEU A 284 -8.25 0.35 6.24
CA LEU A 284 -7.44 1.43 6.83
C LEU A 284 -7.84 2.83 6.39
N LYS A 285 -8.75 2.99 5.42
CA LYS A 285 -9.20 4.32 4.95
C LYS A 285 -9.90 5.08 6.08
N ASP A 286 -9.41 6.29 6.34
CA ASP A 286 -9.98 7.20 7.32
C ASP A 286 -11.25 7.86 6.78
N HIS A 287 -12.40 7.53 7.36
CA HIS A 287 -13.69 8.06 6.95
C HIS A 287 -13.91 9.51 7.44
N SER A 288 -13.19 9.94 8.48
CA SER A 288 -13.41 11.24 9.12
C SER A 288 -13.00 12.44 8.24
N LYS A 289 -11.94 12.28 7.44
CA LYS A 289 -11.48 13.33 6.52
C LYS A 289 -12.44 13.56 5.35
N ASP A 290 -13.03 12.48 4.84
CA ASP A 290 -14.02 12.57 3.78
C ASP A 290 -15.25 13.34 4.27
N GLU A 291 -15.73 13.02 5.49
CA GLU A 291 -16.87 13.70 6.10
C GLU A 291 -16.61 15.19 6.37
N TYR A 292 -15.42 15.56 6.86
CA TYR A 292 -15.04 16.96 7.07
C TYR A 292 -14.98 17.75 5.75
N VAL A 293 -14.38 17.18 4.70
CA VAL A 293 -14.29 17.83 3.38
C VAL A 293 -15.68 17.95 2.73
N ILE A 294 -16.53 16.92 2.87
CA ILE A 294 -17.92 16.94 2.41
C ILE A 294 -18.70 18.05 3.13
N ASN A 295 -18.58 18.14 4.46
CA ASN A 295 -19.25 19.17 5.26
C ASN A 295 -18.82 20.59 4.87
N ILE A 296 -17.52 20.84 4.65
CA ILE A 296 -17.05 22.15 4.16
C ILE A 296 -17.62 22.46 2.78
N ARG A 297 -17.59 21.50 1.84
CA ARG A 297 -18.13 21.69 0.49
C ARG A 297 -19.63 21.96 0.52
N GLN A 298 -20.38 21.25 1.37
CA GLN A 298 -21.81 21.49 1.58
C GLN A 298 -22.07 22.89 2.16
N GLN A 299 -21.32 23.31 3.19
CA GLN A 299 -21.43 24.66 3.75
C GLN A 299 -21.10 25.75 2.72
N GLN A 300 -20.08 25.52 1.88
CA GLN A 300 -19.75 26.45 0.78
C GLN A 300 -20.84 26.49 -0.29
N ALA A 301 -21.38 25.34 -0.70
CA ALA A 301 -22.48 25.25 -1.65
C ALA A 301 -23.74 25.96 -1.13
N GLU A 302 -24.09 25.77 0.15
CA GLU A 302 -25.22 26.48 0.78
C GLU A 302 -25.01 28.00 0.81
N ARG A 303 -23.79 28.47 1.11
CA ARG A 303 -23.45 29.90 1.09
C ARG A 303 -23.61 30.49 -0.31
N LEU A 304 -23.15 29.78 -1.35
CA LEU A 304 -23.31 30.19 -2.74
C LEU A 304 -24.79 30.23 -3.15
N LEU A 305 -25.58 29.21 -2.79
CA LEU A 305 -27.03 29.19 -3.06
C LEU A 305 -27.76 30.35 -2.38
N LYS A 306 -27.38 30.69 -1.13
CA LYS A 306 -27.93 31.85 -0.41
C LYS A 306 -27.57 33.17 -1.12
N GLN A 307 -26.35 33.31 -1.64
CA GLN A 307 -25.94 34.48 -2.43
C GLN A 307 -26.74 34.58 -3.73
N VAL A 308 -26.84 33.50 -4.51
CA VAL A 308 -27.62 33.48 -5.76
C VAL A 308 -29.08 33.84 -5.52
N LYS A 309 -29.73 33.31 -4.48
CA LYS A 309 -31.11 33.68 -4.13
C LYS A 309 -31.25 35.16 -3.76
N LYS A 310 -30.25 35.74 -3.09
CA LYS A 310 -30.22 37.16 -2.71
C LYS A 310 -30.05 38.06 -3.94
N ASP A 311 -29.18 37.66 -4.86
CA ASP A 311 -28.95 38.38 -6.12
C ASP A 311 -30.16 38.30 -7.06
N GLN A 312 -30.81 37.13 -7.14
CA GLN A 312 -32.08 36.98 -7.86
C GLN A 312 -33.18 37.87 -7.26
N ARG A 313 -33.31 37.94 -5.93
CA ARG A 313 -34.27 38.86 -5.28
C ARG A 313 -33.97 40.32 -5.61
N ARG A 314 -32.70 40.73 -5.59
CA ARG A 314 -32.26 42.09 -5.95
C ARG A 314 -32.56 42.41 -7.42
N SER A 315 -32.24 41.50 -8.33
CA SER A 315 -32.53 41.65 -9.76
C SER A 315 -34.04 41.77 -10.01
N LYS A 316 -34.87 40.96 -9.34
CA LYS A 316 -36.33 41.05 -9.43
C LYS A 316 -36.87 42.37 -8.90
N LEU A 317 -36.28 42.89 -7.82
CA LEU A 317 -36.63 44.20 -7.26
C LEU A 317 -36.26 45.34 -8.20
N HIS A 318 -35.06 45.31 -8.79
CA HIS A 318 -34.65 46.28 -9.81
C HIS A 318 -35.58 46.26 -11.02
N GLY A 319 -35.93 45.10 -11.56
CA GLY A 319 -36.88 45.00 -12.68
C GLY A 319 -38.28 45.52 -12.35
N LEU A 320 -38.74 45.39 -11.11
CA LEU A 320 -40.02 45.97 -10.65
C LEU A 320 -39.97 47.50 -10.50
N LEU A 321 -38.83 48.03 -10.03
CA LEU A 321 -38.62 49.48 -9.94
C LEU A 321 -38.52 50.12 -11.32
N ASP A 322 -37.83 49.48 -12.26
CA ASP A 322 -37.72 49.95 -13.64
C ASP A 322 -39.08 49.93 -14.35
N LYS A 323 -39.91 48.90 -14.13
CA LYS A 323 -41.29 48.88 -14.63
C LYS A 323 -42.14 50.02 -14.08
N LYS A 324 -42.07 50.28 -12.76
CA LYS A 324 -42.79 51.40 -12.14
C LYS A 324 -42.30 52.77 -12.60
N ALA A 325 -41.01 52.90 -12.92
CA ALA A 325 -40.45 54.11 -13.50
C ALA A 325 -40.95 54.32 -14.94
N GLY A 326 -41.01 53.26 -15.75
CA GLY A 326 -41.59 53.29 -17.10
C GLY A 326 -43.08 53.68 -17.10
N GLU A 327 -43.90 53.08 -16.23
CA GLU A 327 -45.33 53.40 -16.12
C GLU A 327 -45.61 54.84 -15.63
N LYS A 328 -44.66 55.47 -14.93
CA LYS A 328 -44.74 56.89 -14.54
C LYS A 328 -44.42 57.83 -15.69
N HIS A 329 -43.55 57.42 -16.61
CA HIS A 329 -43.20 58.20 -17.80
C HIS A 329 -44.26 58.10 -18.91
N GLU A 330 -45.09 57.05 -18.91
CA GLU A 330 -46.19 56.86 -19.88
C GLU A 330 -47.50 57.58 -19.49
N LYS A 331 -47.56 58.16 -18.27
CA LYS A 331 -48.73 58.88 -17.72
C LYS A 331 -48.55 60.41 -17.65
N GLN A 332 -47.49 60.93 -18.27
CA GLN A 332 -47.29 62.35 -18.56
C GLN A 332 -47.33 62.54 -20.06
#